data_AF-A0AA88L9K2-F1
#
_entry.id   AF-A0AA88L9K2-F1
#
_cell.length_a   1.000
_cell.length_b   1.000
_cell.length_c   1.000
_cell.angle_alpha   90.00
_cell.angle_beta   90.00
_cell.angle_gamma   90.00
#
_symmetry.space_group_name_H-M   'P 1'
#
loop_
_entity.id
_entity.type
_entity.pdbx_description
1 polymer ?
#
loop_
_entity_poly.entity_id
_entity_poly.type
_entity_poly.pdbx_seq_one_letter_code
_entity_poly.pdbx_strand_id
1 'polypeptide(L)'
;MSGRGKVKGKAKSRSNRAGLQFPVGRFHRLLRKGNYAERVGAGAPVYLAAVMEYLAAELAIRNDEELNKLLSGVTIAQGGVLPNIQAVLLPKKTEKPAKA
;
A
#
# COMPACT_ATOMS: atom_id res chain seq x y z
N MET A 1 6.38 54.51 -11.95
CA MET A 1 5.77 54.00 -10.70
C MET A 1 5.86 52.48 -10.73
N SER A 2 6.75 51.89 -9.93
CA SER A 2 6.95 50.43 -9.90
C SER A 2 5.77 49.76 -9.18
N GLY A 3 5.18 48.75 -9.82
CA GLY A 3 4.09 47.97 -9.26
C GLY A 3 4.59 47.18 -8.05
N ARG A 4 4.03 47.51 -6.88
CA ARG A 4 4.26 46.82 -5.61
C ARG A 4 3.83 45.35 -5.76
N GLY A 5 4.80 44.45 -5.88
CA GLY A 5 4.55 43.01 -6.02
C GLY A 5 3.80 42.46 -4.82
N LYS A 6 2.66 41.79 -5.05
CA LYS A 6 1.92 41.07 -3.99
C LYS A 6 2.83 39.99 -3.38
N VAL A 7 2.94 40.00 -2.05
CA VAL A 7 3.66 38.96 -1.30
C VAL A 7 2.95 37.62 -1.51
N LYS A 8 3.64 36.64 -2.11
CA LYS A 8 3.10 35.28 -2.26
C LYS A 8 3.01 34.61 -0.88
N GLY A 9 1.84 34.11 -0.53
CA GLY A 9 1.63 33.31 0.68
C GLY A 9 2.44 32.01 0.68
N LYS A 10 2.65 31.43 1.86
CA LYS A 10 3.38 30.15 2.02
C LYS A 10 2.74 29.06 1.15
N ALA A 11 3.55 28.36 0.37
CA ALA A 11 3.09 27.25 -0.45
C ALA A 11 2.62 26.09 0.45
N LYS A 12 1.36 25.67 0.30
CA LYS A 12 0.84 24.45 0.92
C LYS A 12 0.84 23.33 -0.12
N SER A 13 1.37 22.17 0.25
CA SER A 13 1.45 21.02 -0.66
C SER A 13 0.06 20.47 -0.97
N ARG A 14 -0.09 19.77 -2.11
CA ARG A 14 -1.34 19.08 -2.45
C ARG A 14 -1.66 17.94 -1.49
N SER A 15 -0.64 17.24 -0.98
CA SER A 15 -0.79 16.21 0.05
C SER A 15 -1.37 16.79 1.34
N ASN A 16 -0.78 17.88 1.86
CA ASN A 16 -1.27 18.56 3.06
C ASN A 16 -2.67 19.20 2.89
N ARG A 17 -3.09 19.46 1.65
CA ARG A 17 -4.47 19.92 1.35
C ARG A 17 -5.46 18.75 1.31
N ALA A 18 -5.01 17.58 0.86
CA ALA A 18 -5.83 16.37 0.75
C ALA A 18 -5.84 15.54 2.05
N GLY A 19 -4.99 15.84 3.03
CA GLY A 19 -4.88 15.07 4.27
C GLY A 19 -4.12 13.74 4.11
N LEU A 20 -3.34 13.59 3.04
CA LEU A 20 -2.61 12.36 2.73
C LEU A 20 -1.14 12.50 3.14
N GLN A 21 -0.55 11.44 3.70
CA GLN A 21 0.90 11.33 3.89
C GLN A 21 1.61 11.11 2.56
N PHE A 22 0.96 10.41 1.63
CA PHE A 22 1.53 10.06 0.35
C PHE A 22 1.68 11.28 -0.58
N PRO A 23 2.74 11.32 -1.41
CA PRO A 23 3.10 12.51 -2.18
C PRO A 23 2.25 12.69 -3.45
N VAL A 24 1.05 13.29 -3.33
CA VAL A 24 0.13 13.62 -4.46
C VAL A 24 0.84 14.33 -5.60
N GLY A 25 1.76 15.24 -5.27
CA GLY A 25 2.56 15.98 -6.26
C GLY A 25 3.39 15.07 -7.17
N ARG A 26 3.99 14.02 -6.58
CA ARG A 26 4.82 13.03 -7.27
C ARG A 26 3.96 12.10 -8.12
N PHE A 27 2.83 11.61 -7.59
CA PHE A 27 1.88 10.78 -8.36
C PHE A 27 1.40 11.49 -9.62
N HIS A 28 1.05 12.77 -9.54
CA HIS A 28 0.65 13.54 -10.72
C HIS A 28 1.75 13.60 -11.79
N ARG A 29 3.02 13.77 -11.36
CA ARG A 29 4.16 13.79 -12.28
C ARG A 29 4.38 12.42 -12.91
N LEU A 30 4.29 11.34 -12.14
CA LEU A 30 4.44 9.97 -12.62
C LEU A 30 3.34 9.61 -13.62
N LEU A 31 2.08 9.95 -13.34
CA LEU A 31 0.96 9.73 -14.25
C LEU A 31 1.17 10.41 -15.61
N ARG A 32 1.72 11.62 -15.64
CA ARG A 32 2.04 12.30 -16.91
C ARG A 32 3.25 11.72 -17.63
N LYS A 33 4.26 11.25 -16.89
CA LYS A 33 5.45 10.63 -17.49
C LYS A 33 5.18 9.21 -18.01
N GLY A 34 4.18 8.53 -17.47
CA GLY A 34 3.84 7.16 -17.85
C GLY A 34 3.00 7.05 -19.13
N ASN A 35 2.67 8.16 -19.80
CA ASN A 35 1.91 8.18 -21.05
C ASN A 35 0.59 7.38 -21.01
N TYR A 36 -0.07 7.30 -19.85
CA TYR A 36 -1.32 6.54 -19.68
C TYR A 36 -2.52 7.19 -20.39
N ALA A 37 -2.49 8.51 -20.53
CA ALA A 37 -3.51 9.30 -21.22
C ALA A 37 -2.90 10.65 -21.65
N GLU A 38 -3.49 11.27 -22.66
CA GLU A 38 -3.07 12.60 -23.15
C GLU A 38 -3.20 13.68 -22.06
N ARG A 39 -4.24 13.59 -21.22
CA ARG A 39 -4.50 14.52 -20.11
C ARG A 39 -4.75 13.76 -18.83
N VAL A 40 -4.24 14.32 -17.73
CA VAL A 40 -4.47 13.79 -16.37
C VAL A 40 -5.27 14.82 -15.58
N GLY A 41 -6.47 14.44 -15.14
CA GLY A 41 -7.34 15.29 -14.31
C GLY A 41 -6.73 15.58 -12.93
N ALA A 42 -7.10 16.72 -12.34
CA ALA A 42 -6.52 17.16 -11.06
C ALA A 42 -6.82 16.22 -9.87
N GLY A 43 -7.96 15.51 -9.91
CA GLY A 43 -8.38 14.56 -8.88
C GLY A 43 -7.72 13.19 -8.98
N ALA A 44 -7.32 12.76 -10.17
CA ALA A 44 -6.68 11.45 -10.39
C ALA A 44 -5.48 11.17 -9.48
N PRO A 45 -4.48 12.07 -9.33
CA PRO A 45 -3.36 11.82 -8.43
C PRO A 45 -3.73 11.86 -6.94
N VAL A 46 -4.86 12.48 -6.57
CA VAL A 46 -5.33 12.51 -5.17
C VAL A 46 -5.96 11.17 -4.84
N TYR A 47 -6.85 10.68 -5.71
CA TYR A 47 -7.49 9.38 -5.55
C TYR A 47 -6.46 8.24 -5.53
N LEU A 48 -5.52 8.23 -6.49
CA LEU A 48 -4.46 7.23 -6.53
C LEU A 48 -3.59 7.28 -5.26
N ALA A 49 -3.20 8.47 -4.79
CA ALA A 49 -2.41 8.59 -3.56
C ALA A 49 -3.16 8.04 -2.35
N ALA A 50 -4.47 8.31 -2.23
CA ALA A 50 -5.29 7.82 -1.14
C ALA A 50 -5.42 6.29 -1.16
N VAL A 51 -5.68 5.69 -2.32
CA VAL A 51 -5.78 4.22 -2.46
C VAL A 51 -4.44 3.55 -2.13
N MET A 52 -3.32 4.11 -2.61
CA MET A 52 -1.99 3.58 -2.31
C MET A 52 -1.63 3.69 -0.82
N GLU A 53 -2.02 4.79 -0.16
CA GLU A 53 -1.81 4.97 1.28
C GLU A 53 -2.65 3.97 2.10
N TYR A 54 -3.90 3.76 1.70
CA TYR A 54 -4.78 2.77 2.30
C TYR A 54 -4.21 1.35 2.20
N LEU A 55 -3.86 0.91 0.99
CA LEU A 55 -3.32 -0.44 0.77
C LEU A 55 -1.99 -0.67 1.50
N ALA A 56 -1.13 0.35 1.57
CA ALA A 56 0.12 0.26 2.32
C ALA A 56 -0.12 0.10 3.84
N ALA A 57 -1.14 0.78 4.38
CA ALA A 57 -1.52 0.61 5.78
C ALA A 57 -2.11 -0.78 6.05
N GLU A 58 -2.94 -1.30 5.14
CA GLU A 58 -3.54 -2.63 5.27
C GLU A 58 -2.50 -3.75 5.24
N LEU A 59 -1.53 -3.69 4.31
CA LEU A 59 -0.39 -4.61 4.23
C LEU A 59 0.43 -4.72 5.52
N ALA A 60 0.53 -3.64 6.27
CA ALA A 60 1.34 -3.61 7.49
C ALA A 60 0.61 -4.18 8.72
N ILE A 61 -0.73 -4.22 8.69
CA ILE A 61 -1.54 -4.44 9.90
C ILE A 61 -2.30 -5.77 9.85
N ARG A 62 -2.63 -6.29 8.66
CA ARG A 62 -3.58 -7.41 8.53
C ARG A 62 -2.99 -8.57 7.71
N ASN A 63 -3.24 -9.79 8.18
CA ASN A 63 -3.12 -11.00 7.36
C ASN A 63 -4.49 -11.23 6.70
N ASP A 64 -4.69 -10.60 5.55
CA ASP A 64 -6.00 -10.49 4.88
C ASP A 64 -6.09 -11.38 3.64
N GLU A 65 -7.24 -12.06 3.45
CA GLU A 65 -7.47 -12.96 2.31
C GLU A 65 -7.57 -12.21 0.97
N GLU A 66 -8.21 -11.04 0.95
CA GLU A 66 -8.32 -10.22 -0.27
C GLU A 66 -6.93 -9.72 -0.70
N LEU A 67 -6.08 -9.40 0.27
CA LEU A 67 -4.70 -9.00 0.02
C LEU A 67 -3.84 -10.15 -0.51
N ASN A 68 -4.00 -11.35 0.06
CA ASN A 68 -3.36 -12.56 -0.47
C ASN A 68 -3.81 -12.86 -1.90
N LYS A 69 -5.08 -12.59 -2.23
CA LYS A 69 -5.58 -12.71 -3.61
C LYS A 69 -4.97 -11.66 -4.53
N LEU A 70 -4.90 -10.41 -4.10
CA LEU A 70 -4.30 -9.30 -4.85
C LEU A 70 -2.81 -9.55 -5.14
N LEU A 71 -2.09 -10.15 -4.20
CA LEU A 71 -0.66 -10.44 -4.30
C LEU A 71 -0.33 -11.89 -4.69
N SER A 72 -1.31 -12.65 -5.18
CA SER A 72 -1.15 -14.09 -5.48
C SER A 72 0.00 -14.42 -6.46
N GLY A 73 0.35 -13.49 -7.35
CA GLY A 73 1.48 -13.63 -8.27
C GLY A 73 2.79 -12.98 -7.83
N VAL A 74 2.86 -12.42 -6.62
CA VAL A 74 4.01 -11.67 -6.12
C VAL A 74 4.80 -12.52 -5.12
N THR A 75 6.11 -12.64 -5.32
CA THR A 75 7.01 -13.28 -4.35
C THR A 75 7.60 -12.24 -3.41
N ILE A 76 7.40 -12.42 -2.10
CA ILE A 76 8.01 -11.56 -1.07
C ILE A 76 9.42 -12.09 -0.76
N ALA A 77 10.44 -11.34 -1.17
CA ALA A 77 11.82 -11.66 -0.81
C ALA A 77 11.98 -11.74 0.72
N GLN A 78 12.59 -12.81 1.22
CA GLN A 78 12.74 -13.08 2.67
C GLN A 78 11.41 -13.19 3.46
N GLY A 79 10.27 -13.40 2.80
CA GLY A 79 8.97 -13.48 3.46
C GLY A 79 8.68 -14.82 4.18
N GLY A 80 9.46 -15.86 3.91
CA GLY A 80 9.19 -17.21 4.42
C GLY A 80 7.89 -17.79 3.85
N VAL A 81 7.29 -18.73 4.59
CA VAL A 81 6.00 -19.35 4.25
C VAL A 81 5.13 -19.41 5.50
N LEU A 82 3.81 -19.39 5.32
CA LEU A 82 2.89 -19.62 6.42
C LEU A 82 3.13 -21.04 6.98
N PRO A 83 3.35 -21.21 8.28
CA PRO A 83 3.54 -22.54 8.87
C PRO A 83 2.32 -23.42 8.63
N ASN A 84 2.52 -24.53 7.90
CA ASN A 84 1.46 -25.49 7.63
C ASN A 84 2.06 -26.90 7.53
N ILE A 85 1.54 -27.85 8.33
CA ILE A 85 1.98 -29.25 8.34
C ILE A 85 0.77 -30.13 8.06
N GLN A 86 0.81 -30.91 6.98
CA GLN A 86 -0.25 -31.84 6.62
C GLN A 86 -0.44 -32.89 7.72
N ALA A 87 -1.70 -33.18 8.09
CA ALA A 87 -2.01 -34.07 9.22
C ALA A 87 -1.40 -35.47 9.08
N VAL A 88 -1.23 -35.96 7.85
CA VAL A 88 -0.58 -37.25 7.55
C VAL A 88 0.89 -37.31 8.00
N LEU A 89 1.55 -36.16 8.09
CA LEU A 89 2.94 -36.04 8.52
C LEU A 89 3.07 -35.93 10.04
N LEU A 90 1.96 -35.73 10.76
CA LEU A 90 1.99 -35.71 12.22
C LEU A 90 2.22 -37.12 12.76
N PRO A 91 3.06 -37.28 13.79
CA PRO A 91 3.25 -38.58 14.43
C PRO A 91 1.91 -39.12 14.91
N LYS A 92 1.64 -40.39 14.61
CA LYS A 92 0.45 -41.08 15.14
C LYS A 92 0.53 -41.05 16.66
N LYS A 93 -0.57 -40.70 17.33
CA LYS A 93 -0.64 -40.73 18.80
C LYS A 93 -0.26 -42.13 19.27
N THR A 94 0.88 -42.25 19.94
CA THR A 94 1.18 -43.41 20.79
C THR A 94 0.27 -43.33 22.00
N GLU A 95 -0.50 -44.38 22.28
CA GLU A 95 -1.25 -44.49 23.53
C GLU A 95 -0.28 -44.32 24.70
N LYS A 96 -0.60 -43.41 25.64
CA LYS A 96 0.19 -43.28 26.88
C LYS A 96 0.12 -44.63 27.60
N PRO A 97 1.25 -45.17 28.11
CA PRO A 97 1.18 -46.38 28.92
C PRO A 97 0.26 -46.10 30.10
N ALA A 98 -0.78 -46.93 30.25
CA ALA A 98 -1.64 -46.89 31.41
C ALA A 98 -0.74 -47.03 32.65
N LYS A 99 -0.77 -46.01 33.52
CA LYS A 99 -0.08 -46.09 34.81
C LYS A 99 -0.69 -47.27 35.57
N ALA A 100 0.14 -48.26 35.86
CA ALA A 100 -0.13 -49.31 36.81
C ALA A 100 -0.26 -48.74 38.23
#